data_AF-A0A924BRX5-F1
#
_entry.id   AF-A0A924BRX5-F1
#
_cell.length_a   1.000
_cell.length_b   1.000
_cell.length_c   1.000
_cell.angle_alpha   90.00
_cell.angle_beta   90.00
_cell.angle_gamma   90.00
#
_symmetry.space_group_name_H-M   'P 1'
#
loop_
_entity.id
_entity.type
_entity.pdbx_description
1 polymer ?
#
loop_
_entity_poly.entity_id
_entity_poly.type
_entity_poly.pdbx_seq_one_letter_code
_entity_poly.pdbx_strand_id
1 'polypeptide(L)'
;MTKQTFADIVAIIKSHQGEDAVLSVKEDLKQPQAVIKISQLESVARLLWETPALYFDSLSCLTALDNGEKEGTIEVLYHLYSIP
;
A
#
# COMPACT_ATOMS: atom_id res chain seq x y z
N MET A 1 11.96 6.33 -17.61
CA MET A 1 11.56 5.37 -16.55
C MET A 1 10.31 4.65 -17.01
N THR A 2 10.27 3.33 -16.95
CA THR A 2 9.06 2.56 -17.27
C THR A 2 8.06 2.72 -16.13
N LYS A 3 6.83 3.11 -16.45
CA LYS A 3 5.75 3.23 -15.47
C LYS A 3 5.43 1.84 -14.92
N GLN A 4 5.54 1.66 -13.60
CA GLN A 4 5.15 0.41 -12.93
C GLN A 4 3.63 0.27 -12.92
N THR A 5 3.14 -0.95 -13.14
CA THR A 5 1.74 -1.28 -12.90
C THR A 5 1.49 -1.55 -11.42
N PHE A 6 0.23 -1.59 -11.01
CA PHE A 6 -0.11 -1.93 -9.64
C PHE A 6 0.33 -3.36 -9.26
N ALA A 7 0.23 -4.31 -10.20
CA ALA A 7 0.72 -5.68 -9.99
C ALA A 7 2.25 -5.71 -9.78
N ASP A 8 3.00 -4.88 -10.51
CA ASP A 8 4.45 -4.76 -10.33
C ASP A 8 4.80 -4.23 -8.93
N ILE A 9 4.05 -3.24 -8.43
CA ILE A 9 4.24 -2.68 -7.08
C ILE A 9 4.02 -3.77 -6.03
N VAL A 10 2.94 -4.54 -6.13
CA VAL A 10 2.65 -5.64 -5.20
C VAL A 10 3.74 -6.71 -5.24
N ALA A 11 4.23 -7.07 -6.44
CA ALA A 11 5.32 -8.03 -6.59
C ALA A 11 6.63 -7.52 -5.95
N ILE A 12 6.95 -6.23 -6.10
CA ILE A 12 8.12 -5.61 -5.47
C ILE A 12 8.00 -5.67 -3.94
N ILE A 13 6.83 -5.34 -3.37
CA ILE A 13 6.59 -5.42 -1.93
C ILE A 13 6.82 -6.85 -1.42
N LYS A 14 6.20 -7.84 -2.06
CA LYS A 14 6.32 -9.25 -1.66
C LYS A 14 7.75 -9.78 -1.75
N SER A 15 8.47 -9.39 -2.80
CA SER A 15 9.87 -9.78 -3.00
C SER A 15 10.80 -9.26 -1.88
N HIS A 16 10.57 -8.03 -1.41
CA HIS A 16 11.43 -7.40 -0.40
C HIS A 16 11.02 -7.69 1.04
N GLN A 17 9.72 -7.80 1.32
CA GLN A 17 9.16 -7.87 2.67
C GLN A 17 8.57 -9.25 3.01
N GLY A 18 8.53 -10.17 2.05
CA GLY A 18 7.89 -11.48 2.16
C GLY A 18 6.44 -11.49 1.66
N GLU A 19 5.96 -12.68 1.29
CA GLU A 19 4.60 -12.87 0.77
C GLU A 19 3.51 -12.41 1.74
N ASP A 20 3.76 -12.52 3.06
CA ASP A 20 2.80 -12.17 4.11
C ASP A 20 2.72 -10.66 4.40
N ALA A 21 3.55 -9.84 3.73
CA ALA A 21 3.47 -8.38 3.83
C ALA A 21 2.18 -7.84 3.20
N VAL A 22 1.67 -8.49 2.16
CA VAL A 22 0.41 -8.14 1.48
C VAL A 22 -0.64 -9.20 1.82
N LEU A 23 -1.60 -8.82 2.67
CA LEU A 23 -2.66 -9.71 3.14
C LEU A 23 -3.72 -9.95 2.07
N SER A 24 -4.06 -8.92 1.30
CA SER A 24 -5.01 -9.00 0.19
C SER A 24 -4.83 -7.85 -0.78
N VAL A 25 -5.43 -8.01 -1.96
CA VAL A 25 -5.39 -7.04 -3.04
C VAL A 25 -6.82 -6.84 -3.54
N LYS A 26 -7.24 -5.57 -3.69
CA LYS A 26 -8.57 -5.19 -4.20
C LYS A 26 -8.37 -4.44 -5.51
N GLU A 27 -8.44 -5.15 -6.63
CA GLU A 27 -8.17 -4.62 -7.99
C GLU A 27 -9.42 -4.14 -8.72
N ASP A 28 -10.61 -4.54 -8.25
CA ASP A 28 -11.92 -4.21 -8.82
C ASP A 28 -12.39 -2.78 -8.51
N LEU A 29 -11.57 -2.03 -7.77
CA LEU A 29 -11.82 -0.64 -7.40
C LEU A 29 -11.31 0.31 -8.49
N LYS A 30 -11.93 1.50 -8.57
CA LYS A 30 -11.43 2.59 -9.44
C LYS A 30 -9.97 2.95 -9.16
N GLN A 31 -9.55 2.81 -7.91
CA GLN A 31 -8.15 2.88 -7.49
C GLN A 31 -7.82 1.58 -6.77
N PRO A 32 -6.93 0.74 -7.33
CA PRO A 32 -6.60 -0.53 -6.72
C PRO A 32 -5.85 -0.30 -5.40
N GLN A 33 -6.05 -1.20 -4.44
CA GLN A 33 -5.44 -1.10 -3.11
C GLN A 33 -4.85 -2.44 -2.64
N ALA A 34 -3.72 -2.36 -1.93
CA ALA A 34 -3.11 -3.49 -1.25
C ALA A 34 -3.33 -3.34 0.26
N VAL A 35 -3.80 -4.41 0.91
CA VAL A 35 -3.93 -4.45 2.36
C VAL A 35 -2.62 -4.96 2.94
N ILE A 36 -1.97 -4.14 3.74
CA ILE A 36 -0.64 -4.41 4.28
C ILE A 36 -0.75 -4.96 5.71
N LYS A 37 0.08 -5.96 6.03
CA LYS A 37 0.21 -6.46 7.40
C LYS A 37 0.73 -5.33 8.30
N ILE A 38 0.02 -5.03 9.40
CA ILE A 38 0.34 -3.89 10.29
C ILE A 38 1.81 -3.89 10.73
N SER A 39 2.37 -5.05 11.07
CA SER A 39 3.77 -5.16 11.49
C SER A 39 4.80 -4.80 10.39
N GLN A 40 4.36 -4.70 9.14
CA GLN A 40 5.18 -4.37 7.96
C GLN A 40 4.93 -2.95 7.44
N LEU A 41 4.01 -2.18 8.05
CA LEU A 41 3.59 -0.88 7.54
C LEU A 41 4.77 0.08 7.32
N GLU A 42 5.64 0.19 8.32
CA GLU A 42 6.83 1.05 8.25
C GLU A 42 7.79 0.62 7.15
N SER A 43 8.13 -0.67 7.09
CA SER A 43 9.05 -1.24 6.11
C SER A 43 8.52 -1.10 4.68
N VAL A 44 7.21 -1.30 4.49
CA VAL A 44 6.54 -1.10 3.19
C VAL A 44 6.54 0.38 2.81
N ALA A 45 6.21 1.29 3.74
CA ALA A 45 6.23 2.73 3.46
C ALA A 45 7.63 3.22 3.06
N ARG A 46 8.68 2.77 3.75
CA ARG A 46 10.08 3.07 3.39
C ARG A 46 10.41 2.51 2.00
N LEU A 47 10.05 1.26 1.71
CA LEU A 47 10.28 0.65 0.41
C LEU A 47 9.61 1.46 -0.71
N LEU A 48 8.34 1.86 -0.53
CA LEU A 48 7.60 2.64 -1.51
C LEU A 48 8.25 4.01 -1.78
N TRP A 49 8.79 4.65 -0.74
CA TRP A 49 9.44 5.95 -0.83
C TRP A 49 10.87 5.87 -1.42
N GLU A 50 11.69 4.96 -0.92
CA GLU A 50 13.12 4.89 -1.22
C GLU A 50 13.42 4.15 -2.52
N THR A 51 12.52 3.29 -3.01
CA THR A 51 12.74 2.55 -4.26
C THR A 51 12.64 3.51 -5.45
N PRO A 52 13.72 3.73 -6.23
CA PRO A 52 13.72 4.73 -7.31
C PRO A 52 12.73 4.43 -8.43
N ALA A 53 12.33 3.17 -8.60
CA ALA A 53 11.31 2.76 -9.57
C ALA A 53 9.87 3.04 -9.11
N LEU A 54 9.66 3.34 -7.83
CA LEU A 54 8.36 3.61 -7.21
C LEU A 54 8.25 5.07 -6.79
N TYR A 55 9.15 5.52 -5.91
CA TYR A 55 9.30 6.90 -5.46
C TYR A 55 7.98 7.55 -5.02
N PHE A 56 7.22 6.87 -4.15
CA PHE A 56 6.03 7.45 -3.52
C PHE A 56 6.44 8.48 -2.46
N ASP A 57 6.59 9.73 -2.88
CA ASP A 57 7.10 10.84 -2.08
C ASP A 57 6.01 11.76 -1.51
N SER A 58 4.75 11.53 -1.89
CA SER A 58 3.62 12.35 -1.47
C SER A 58 2.54 11.52 -0.77
N LEU A 59 2.36 11.77 0.53
CA LEU A 59 1.18 11.32 1.27
C LEU A 59 0.07 12.36 1.12
N SER A 60 -0.94 12.05 0.31
CA SER A 60 -2.04 12.97 0.04
C SER A 60 -3.09 12.96 1.15
N CYS A 61 -3.41 11.79 1.69
CA CYS A 61 -4.45 11.64 2.70
C CYS A 61 -4.23 10.38 3.55
N LEU A 62 -4.61 10.48 4.83
CA LEU A 62 -4.70 9.35 5.76
C LEU A 62 -6.11 9.36 6.37
N THR A 63 -6.88 8.31 6.11
CA THR A 63 -8.28 8.22 6.52
C THR A 63 -8.48 7.01 7.42
N ALA A 64 -9.04 7.22 8.60
CA ALA A 64 -9.53 6.12 9.45
C ALA A 64 -10.99 5.80 9.08
N LEU A 65 -11.28 4.52 8.85
CA LEU A 65 -12.62 3.99 8.63
C LEU A 65 -12.97 3.04 9.77
N ASP A 66 -13.97 3.42 10.56
CA ASP A 66 -14.57 2.53 11.55
C ASP A 66 -15.54 1.57 10.84
N ASN A 67 -15.28 0.26 10.96
CA ASN A 67 -16.11 -0.78 10.34
C ASN A 67 -17.36 -1.14 11.17
N GLY A 68 -17.60 -0.39 12.25
CA GLY A 68 -18.74 -0.55 13.13
C GLY A 68 -18.54 -1.66 14.17
N GLU A 69 -19.43 -1.64 15.16
CA GLU A 69 -19.35 -2.49 16.35
C GLU A 69 -19.26 -3.99 16.04
N LYS A 70 -19.96 -4.46 15.00
CA LYS A 70 -19.97 -5.87 14.61
C LYS A 70 -18.59 -6.38 14.21
N GLU A 71 -17.86 -5.59 13.43
CA GLU A 71 -16.51 -5.96 12.98
C GLU A 71 -15.45 -5.59 14.03
N GLY A 72 -15.71 -4.54 14.83
CA GLY A 72 -14.84 -4.15 15.94
C GLY A 72 -13.44 -3.75 15.51
N THR A 73 -13.29 -3.24 14.29
CA THR A 73 -12.00 -2.88 13.69
C THR A 73 -12.05 -1.48 13.08
N ILE A 74 -10.86 -0.87 12.97
CA ILE A 74 -10.64 0.37 12.22
C ILE A 74 -9.64 0.06 11.11
N GLU A 75 -9.98 0.41 9.89
CA GLU A 75 -9.05 0.43 8.76
C GLU A 75 -8.40 1.82 8.65
N VAL A 76 -7.12 1.86 8.26
CA VAL A 76 -6.41 3.12 7.98
C VAL A 76 -5.97 3.10 6.53
N LEU A 77 -6.54 3.99 5.72
CA LEU A 77 -6.26 4.11 4.30
C LEU A 77 -5.17 5.17 4.07
N TYR A 78 -4.08 4.76 3.43
CA TYR A 78 -2.99 5.63 3.00
C TYR A 78 -3.14 5.90 1.51
N HIS A 79 -3.35 7.17 1.14
CA HIS A 79 -3.34 7.59 -0.27
C HIS A 79 -1.97 8.19 -0.60
N LEU A 80 -1.16 7.42 -1.31
CA LEU A 80 0.19 7.78 -1.70
C LEU A 80 0.25 8.07 -3.21
N TYR A 81 1.05 9.07 -3.57
CA TYR A 81 1.36 9.40 -4.96
C TYR A 81 2.87 9.35 -5.17
N SER A 82 3.25 8.88 -6.35
CA SER A 82 4.56 9.09 -6.93
C SER A 82 4.41 10.24 -7.92
N ILE A 83 4.94 11.41 -7.57
CA ILE A 83 4.84 12.62 -8.38
C ILE A 83 6.19 12.83 -9.07
N PRO A 84 6.28 12.67 -10.41
CA PRO A 84 7.47 13.04 -11.17
C PRO A 84 7.65 14.56 -11.30
#